data_AF-A0A9R0WZP5-F1
#
_entry.id   AF-A0A9R0WZP5-F1
#
_cell.length_a   1.000
_cell.length_b   1.000
_cell.length_c   1.000
_cell.angle_alpha   90.00
_cell.angle_beta   90.00
_cell.angle_gamma   90.00
#
_symmetry.space_group_name_H-M   'P 1'
#
loop_
_entity.id
_entity.type
_entity.pdbx_description
1 polymer ?
#
loop_
_entity_poly.entity_id
_entity_poly.type
_entity_poly.pdbx_seq_one_letter_code
_entity_poly.pdbx_strand_id
1 'polypeptide(L)'
;MPKKHRDRIFHCLDLIAIPAGTPPVTSPPPRSSKAMPRKSSKAAANALQRLNLDAEDAPVETLPAKASSSGTAAVGGGQEEECLRRLHELVGFGRERVELTEEEVRANDQRQEDEICALEAIFGDNLVMFSRKEGQRSFQVHVHIEIPDGTNVSARLSSGAGTPNYKQAHDHDGDASDELFYKFRVDHLPPILLSCLLPLSYPSHQPPFFTISTEWLDRVMISSLCEMLDMTWEEQQGMEVIYQWVQRLQSSSLSYLGFGDEIVLSKHDQTYAEDGGDKRALTHNAPPDVTIPRIIRYNDDKHHEAFLYAIHYCMICFSEFPGVDFIKLPCHHFFCQKCMQTYCKMHVKEGTVVKLLCPDTKCGVVVPPNILKRLLGEDEFERWETLLFRELLTQWLM
;
A
#
# COMPACT_ATOMS: atom_id res chain seq x y z
N MET A 1 8.22 25.65 35.84
CA MET A 1 7.77 26.42 34.66
C MET A 1 6.43 25.86 34.20
N PRO A 2 5.45 26.70 33.80
CA PRO A 2 4.10 26.21 33.47
C PRO A 2 4.09 25.43 32.15
N LYS A 3 3.27 24.36 32.07
CA LYS A 3 3.14 23.40 30.95
C LYS A 3 3.10 24.04 29.55
N LYS A 4 2.51 25.24 29.41
CA LYS A 4 2.41 26.00 28.15
C LYS A 4 3.76 26.36 27.49
N HIS A 5 4.87 26.40 28.23
CA HIS A 5 6.19 26.68 27.66
C HIS A 5 6.91 25.42 27.16
N ARG A 6 6.52 24.21 27.62
CA ARG A 6 7.04 22.93 27.10
C ARG A 6 6.56 22.70 25.66
N ASP A 7 5.26 22.87 25.41
CA ASP A 7 4.64 22.60 24.10
C ASP A 7 5.19 23.47 22.95
N ARG A 8 5.60 24.71 23.24
CA ARG A 8 6.17 25.64 22.24
C ARG A 8 7.59 25.29 21.79
N ILE A 9 8.37 24.57 22.60
CA ILE A 9 9.74 24.16 22.25
C ILE A 9 9.71 22.87 21.41
N PHE A 10 8.79 21.95 21.70
CA PHE A 10 8.59 20.74 20.90
C PHE A 10 8.18 21.06 19.46
N HIS A 11 7.30 22.06 19.27
CA HIS A 11 6.91 22.51 17.94
C HIS A 11 8.06 23.12 17.11
N CYS A 12 9.13 23.60 17.76
CA CYS A 12 10.34 24.08 17.08
C CYS A 12 11.35 22.96 16.77
N LEU A 13 11.37 21.86 17.54
CA LEU A 13 12.25 20.71 17.28
C LEU A 13 11.75 19.85 16.12
N ASP A 14 10.43 19.82 15.89
CA ASP A 14 9.85 19.20 14.67
C ASP A 14 10.19 20.00 13.40
N LEU A 15 10.65 21.25 13.51
CA LEU A 15 10.97 22.14 12.39
C LEU A 15 12.47 22.25 12.07
N ILE A 16 13.35 21.61 12.85
CA ILE A 16 14.81 21.66 12.65
C ILE A 16 15.36 20.24 12.48
N ALA A 17 15.11 19.62 11.33
CA ALA A 17 15.98 18.58 10.75
C ALA A 17 15.49 18.10 9.36
N ILE A 18 15.75 18.88 8.31
CA ILE A 18 16.11 18.31 7.00
C ILE A 18 17.23 19.19 6.41
N PRO A 19 18.44 18.64 6.18
CA PRO A 19 19.18 18.91 4.97
C PRO A 19 18.98 17.73 4.01
N ALA A 20 18.47 18.03 2.82
CA ALA A 20 18.40 17.10 1.72
C ALA A 20 19.81 16.63 1.37
N GLY A 21 20.09 15.35 1.62
CA GLY A 21 21.29 14.66 1.18
C GLY A 21 20.92 13.21 0.98
N THR A 22 20.77 12.80 -0.29
CA THR A 22 20.61 11.40 -0.69
C THR A 22 21.80 10.58 -0.20
N PRO A 23 21.62 9.54 0.64
CA PRO A 23 22.68 8.60 0.91
C PRO A 23 22.77 7.59 -0.24
N PRO A 24 23.98 7.06 -0.57
CA PRO A 24 24.12 6.06 -1.61
C PRO A 24 23.47 4.75 -1.18
N VAL A 25 22.75 4.14 -2.12
CA VAL A 25 22.27 2.75 -2.04
C VAL A 25 23.48 1.85 -1.82
N THR A 26 23.63 1.31 -0.61
CA THR A 26 24.63 0.26 -0.35
C THR A 26 23.90 -1.07 -0.36
N SER A 27 24.18 -1.85 -1.40
CA SER A 27 23.81 -3.26 -1.47
C SER A 27 24.49 -4.04 -0.33
N PRO A 28 23.81 -5.03 0.27
CA PRO A 28 24.44 -5.88 1.26
C PRO A 28 25.58 -6.70 0.63
N PRO A 29 26.67 -6.99 1.36
CA PRO A 29 27.80 -7.75 0.81
C PRO A 29 27.38 -9.19 0.47
N PRO A 30 28.01 -9.84 -0.52
CA PRO A 30 27.68 -11.20 -0.92
C PRO A 30 27.99 -12.20 0.22
N ARG A 31 27.03 -13.09 0.48
CA ARG A 31 27.14 -14.18 1.46
C ARG A 31 28.28 -15.13 1.11
N SER A 32 29.22 -15.34 2.04
CA SER A 32 30.04 -16.56 2.04
C SER A 32 29.25 -17.68 2.71
N SER A 33 29.01 -18.75 1.97
CA SER A 33 28.29 -19.93 2.42
C SER A 33 29.12 -20.74 3.41
N LYS A 34 28.83 -20.60 4.71
CA LYS A 34 29.08 -21.66 5.69
C LYS A 34 27.76 -22.06 6.31
N ALA A 35 27.26 -23.23 5.90
CA ALA A 35 26.06 -23.85 6.45
C ALA A 35 26.32 -24.35 7.88
N MET A 36 25.47 -23.97 8.84
CA MET A 36 25.22 -24.64 10.15
C MET A 36 24.06 -23.95 10.90
N PRO A 37 23.42 -24.60 11.88
CA PRO A 37 22.41 -25.65 11.77
C PRO A 37 20.97 -25.10 11.95
N ARG A 38 20.00 -25.77 11.31
CA ARG A 38 18.56 -25.44 11.37
C ARG A 38 18.02 -25.51 12.81
N LYS A 39 17.76 -24.35 13.42
CA LYS A 39 16.86 -24.19 14.60
C LYS A 39 15.59 -23.36 14.29
N SER A 40 15.33 -23.03 13.01
CA SER A 40 14.31 -22.04 12.63
C SER A 40 12.84 -22.51 12.74
N SER A 41 12.57 -23.81 12.72
CA SER A 41 11.18 -24.33 12.74
C SER A 41 10.44 -24.03 14.05
N LYS A 42 11.15 -23.97 15.18
CA LYS A 42 10.53 -23.77 16.50
C LYS A 42 10.28 -22.29 16.82
N ALA A 43 11.04 -21.39 16.19
CA ALA A 43 10.91 -19.94 16.39
C ALA A 43 9.68 -19.37 15.65
N ALA A 44 9.44 -19.81 14.41
CA ALA A 44 8.26 -19.41 13.63
C ALA A 44 6.94 -19.94 14.26
N ALA A 45 6.94 -21.19 14.74
CA ALA A 45 5.78 -21.76 15.44
C ALA A 45 5.50 -21.06 16.78
N ASN A 46 6.54 -20.70 17.55
CA ASN A 46 6.38 -19.94 18.79
C ASN A 46 5.93 -18.49 18.55
N ALA A 47 6.26 -17.88 17.40
CA ALA A 47 5.78 -16.54 17.04
C ALA A 47 4.27 -16.53 16.76
N LEU A 48 3.77 -17.53 16.02
CA LEU A 48 2.33 -17.72 15.81
C LEU A 48 1.58 -18.06 17.11
N GLN A 49 2.20 -18.82 18.01
CA GLN A 49 1.58 -19.22 19.29
C GLN A 49 1.55 -18.08 20.32
N ARG A 50 2.53 -17.18 20.32
CA ARG A 50 2.55 -15.97 21.16
C ARG A 50 1.44 -14.97 20.82
N LEU A 51 0.99 -14.95 19.56
CA LEU A 51 -0.16 -14.16 19.15
C LEU A 51 -1.50 -14.68 19.70
N ASN A 52 -1.56 -15.94 20.18
CA ASN A 52 -2.79 -16.60 20.64
C ASN A 52 -2.94 -16.72 22.18
N LEU A 53 -1.91 -16.40 22.98
CA LEU A 53 -1.91 -16.70 24.43
C LEU A 53 -1.97 -15.47 25.36
N ASP A 54 -1.86 -14.24 24.84
CA ASP A 54 -1.79 -13.03 25.66
C ASP A 54 -3.15 -12.30 25.82
N ALA A 55 -4.27 -13.03 25.78
CA ALA A 55 -5.63 -12.45 25.82
C ALA A 55 -6.23 -12.20 27.22
N GLU A 56 -5.55 -12.53 28.32
CA GLU A 56 -6.09 -12.31 29.66
C GLU A 56 -5.07 -11.57 30.55
N ASP A 57 -5.50 -10.40 31.07
CA ASP A 57 -4.86 -9.50 32.05
C ASP A 57 -3.70 -8.57 31.59
N ALA A 58 -4.06 -7.46 30.93
CA ALA A 58 -3.34 -6.18 30.98
C ALA A 58 -4.31 -4.99 30.83
N PRO A 59 -4.04 -3.80 31.41
CA PRO A 59 -4.95 -2.66 31.37
C PRO A 59 -5.02 -2.04 29.96
N VAL A 60 -6.25 -1.76 29.53
CA VAL A 60 -6.63 -1.36 28.17
C VAL A 60 -6.37 0.13 27.92
N GLU A 61 -5.50 0.45 26.95
CA GLU A 61 -5.61 1.66 26.11
C GLU A 61 -5.24 1.33 24.64
N THR A 62 -6.30 1.15 23.85
CA THR A 62 -6.48 1.17 22.39
C THR A 62 -5.25 1.16 21.45
N LEU A 63 -4.99 -0.01 20.87
CA LEU A 63 -4.55 -0.16 19.47
C LEU A 63 -5.66 0.32 18.52
N PRO A 64 -5.36 0.84 17.31
CA PRO A 64 -6.39 1.05 16.31
C PRO A 64 -6.97 -0.32 15.92
N ALA A 65 -8.26 -0.48 16.14
CA ALA A 65 -8.98 -1.74 15.94
C ALA A 65 -8.84 -2.24 14.49
N LYS A 66 -8.58 -3.55 14.35
CA LYS A 66 -9.01 -4.31 13.18
C LYS A 66 -10.52 -4.15 13.05
N ALA A 67 -10.98 -3.56 11.96
CA ALA A 67 -12.37 -3.62 11.58
C ALA A 67 -12.64 -4.97 10.89
N SER A 68 -13.06 -5.97 11.67
CA SER A 68 -14.05 -6.92 11.16
C SER A 68 -15.41 -6.26 11.37
N SER A 69 -15.98 -5.66 10.31
CA SER A 69 -17.37 -5.20 10.33
C SER A 69 -18.26 -6.16 9.55
N SER A 70 -18.79 -7.15 10.26
CA SER A 70 -20.19 -7.54 10.04
C SER A 70 -21.02 -6.52 10.83
N GLY A 71 -21.56 -5.51 10.13
CA GLY A 71 -22.29 -4.41 10.75
C GLY A 71 -22.29 -3.15 9.90
N THR A 72 -23.44 -2.86 9.31
CA THR A 72 -23.73 -1.86 8.29
C THR A 72 -23.49 -0.40 8.73
N ALA A 73 -22.93 0.38 7.80
CA ALA A 73 -23.05 1.83 7.55
C ALA A 73 -22.13 2.87 8.23
N ALA A 74 -21.38 3.54 7.32
CA ALA A 74 -21.11 4.98 7.22
C ALA A 74 -19.83 5.54 7.89
N VAL A 75 -18.69 5.46 7.18
CA VAL A 75 -17.95 6.57 6.54
C VAL A 75 -16.90 5.94 5.62
N GLY A 76 -17.14 5.93 4.30
CA GLY A 76 -16.24 5.32 3.31
C GLY A 76 -16.88 4.69 2.06
N GLY A 77 -18.16 4.98 1.75
CA GLY A 77 -18.86 4.43 0.57
C GLY A 77 -18.66 5.29 -0.68
N GLY A 78 -17.46 5.26 -1.26
CA GLY A 78 -17.16 6.05 -2.47
C GLY A 78 -16.96 5.19 -3.71
N GLN A 79 -15.81 4.52 -3.79
CA GLN A 79 -15.31 3.95 -5.04
C GLN A 79 -15.82 2.53 -5.30
N GLU A 80 -15.76 1.65 -4.31
CA GLU A 80 -16.26 0.26 -4.42
C GLU A 80 -17.77 0.27 -4.74
N GLU A 81 -18.52 1.13 -4.05
CA GLU A 81 -19.96 1.31 -4.27
C GLU A 81 -20.27 1.92 -5.64
N GLU A 82 -19.47 2.89 -6.12
CA GLU A 82 -19.60 3.42 -7.49
C GLU A 82 -19.31 2.34 -8.55
N CYS A 83 -18.26 1.52 -8.35
CA CYS A 83 -17.94 0.43 -9.27
C CYS A 83 -19.08 -0.58 -9.37
N LEU A 84 -19.70 -0.93 -8.25
CA LEU A 84 -20.89 -1.80 -8.21
C LEU A 84 -22.11 -1.13 -8.84
N ARG A 85 -22.33 0.15 -8.58
CA ARG A 85 -23.43 0.91 -9.19
C ARG A 85 -23.31 0.91 -10.71
N ARG A 86 -22.12 1.15 -11.25
CA ARG A 86 -21.82 1.07 -12.68
C ARG A 86 -21.97 -0.33 -13.24
N LEU A 87 -21.51 -1.34 -12.51
CA LEU A 87 -21.70 -2.74 -12.88
C LEU A 87 -23.20 -3.09 -13.01
N HIS A 88 -24.03 -2.66 -12.07
CA HIS A 88 -25.47 -2.87 -12.15
C HIS A 88 -26.14 -2.06 -13.27
N GLU A 89 -25.67 -0.84 -13.57
CA GLU A 89 -26.09 -0.08 -14.76
C GLU A 89 -25.82 -0.89 -16.04
N LEU A 90 -24.61 -1.45 -16.20
CA LEU A 90 -24.24 -2.26 -17.37
C LEU A 90 -25.19 -3.45 -17.57
N VAL A 91 -25.50 -4.18 -16.49
CA VAL A 91 -26.43 -5.32 -16.51
C VAL A 91 -27.84 -4.89 -16.92
N GLY A 92 -28.28 -3.69 -16.50
CA GLY A 92 -29.60 -3.16 -16.84
C GLY A 92 -29.78 -2.87 -18.34
N PHE A 93 -28.71 -2.56 -19.07
CA PHE A 93 -28.74 -2.26 -20.51
C PHE A 93 -28.47 -3.49 -21.40
N GLY A 94 -27.73 -4.51 -20.93
CA GLY A 94 -27.29 -5.68 -21.71
C GLY A 94 -28.28 -6.86 -21.77
N ARG A 95 -29.58 -6.60 -21.83
CA ARG A 95 -30.62 -7.60 -21.59
C ARG A 95 -30.88 -8.53 -22.80
N GLU A 96 -29.93 -9.40 -23.13
CA GLU A 96 -30.25 -10.61 -23.91
C GLU A 96 -30.51 -11.76 -22.93
N ARG A 97 -31.80 -12.09 -22.74
CA ARG A 97 -32.20 -13.21 -21.88
C ARG A 97 -31.93 -14.49 -22.64
N VAL A 98 -30.87 -15.19 -22.25
CA VAL A 98 -30.65 -16.57 -22.67
C VAL A 98 -31.70 -17.43 -21.97
N GLU A 99 -32.51 -18.16 -22.75
CA GLU A 99 -33.41 -19.17 -22.22
C GLU A 99 -32.59 -20.38 -21.78
N LEU A 100 -32.60 -20.66 -20.47
CA LEU A 100 -31.88 -21.78 -19.87
C LEU A 100 -32.87 -22.83 -19.40
N THR A 101 -32.50 -24.09 -19.56
CA THR A 101 -33.21 -25.21 -18.92
C THR A 101 -32.93 -25.21 -17.41
N GLU A 102 -33.81 -25.83 -16.62
CA GLU A 102 -33.59 -25.93 -15.17
C GLU A 102 -32.32 -26.72 -14.82
N GLU A 103 -31.93 -27.68 -15.66
CA GLU A 103 -30.68 -28.45 -15.50
C GLU A 103 -29.45 -27.57 -15.69
N GLU A 104 -29.45 -26.72 -16.72
CA GLU A 104 -28.37 -25.76 -16.96
C GLU A 104 -28.25 -24.73 -15.86
N VAL A 105 -29.38 -24.21 -15.35
CA VAL A 105 -29.37 -23.27 -14.22
C VAL A 105 -28.74 -23.92 -12.99
N ARG A 106 -29.10 -25.17 -12.66
CA ARG A 106 -28.51 -25.89 -11.52
C ARG A 106 -27.03 -26.18 -11.72
N ALA A 107 -26.63 -26.60 -12.92
CA ALA A 107 -25.23 -26.88 -13.24
C ALA A 107 -24.38 -25.60 -13.16
N ASN A 108 -24.86 -24.49 -13.71
CA ASN A 108 -24.19 -23.19 -13.65
C ASN A 108 -24.08 -22.69 -12.21
N ASP A 109 -25.14 -22.77 -11.41
CA ASP A 109 -25.10 -22.32 -10.01
C ASP A 109 -24.06 -23.10 -9.19
N GLN A 110 -23.98 -24.43 -9.37
CA GLN A 110 -22.96 -25.25 -8.71
C GLN A 110 -21.54 -24.86 -9.17
N ARG A 111 -21.32 -24.65 -10.47
CA ARG A 111 -20.02 -24.24 -11.01
C ARG A 111 -19.58 -22.87 -10.50
N GLN A 112 -20.52 -21.93 -10.38
CA GLN A 112 -20.27 -20.63 -9.77
C GLN A 112 -19.95 -20.74 -8.27
N GLU A 113 -20.58 -21.66 -7.53
CA GLU A 113 -20.24 -21.95 -6.13
C GLU A 113 -18.81 -22.46 -5.99
N ASP A 114 -18.46 -23.43 -6.81
CA ASP A 114 -17.14 -24.07 -6.77
C ASP A 114 -16.04 -23.07 -7.16
N GLU A 115 -16.27 -22.25 -8.19
CA GLU A 115 -15.32 -21.20 -8.60
C GLU A 115 -15.12 -20.18 -7.49
N ILE A 116 -16.19 -19.64 -6.90
CA ILE A 116 -16.08 -18.65 -5.82
C ILE A 116 -15.38 -19.23 -4.60
N CYS A 117 -15.71 -20.47 -4.22
CA CYS A 117 -15.04 -21.15 -3.11
C CYS A 117 -13.53 -21.29 -3.37
N ALA A 118 -13.12 -21.59 -4.60
CA ALA A 118 -11.71 -21.66 -4.97
C ALA A 118 -11.07 -20.27 -4.93
N LEU A 119 -11.74 -19.23 -5.43
CA LEU A 119 -11.25 -17.86 -5.42
C LEU A 119 -11.09 -17.32 -3.99
N GLU A 120 -12.03 -17.59 -3.09
CA GLU A 120 -11.93 -17.23 -1.67
C GLU A 120 -10.72 -17.90 -1.01
N ALA A 121 -10.44 -19.16 -1.34
CA ALA A 121 -9.27 -19.88 -0.82
C ALA A 121 -7.93 -19.34 -1.36
N ILE A 122 -7.91 -18.87 -2.61
CA ILE A 122 -6.70 -18.37 -3.29
C ILE A 122 -6.41 -16.92 -2.90
N PHE A 123 -7.44 -16.07 -2.92
CA PHE A 123 -7.28 -14.62 -2.79
C PHE A 123 -7.58 -14.10 -1.38
N GLY A 124 -8.26 -14.89 -0.53
CA GLY A 124 -8.54 -14.55 0.86
C GLY A 124 -9.14 -13.16 1.01
N ASP A 125 -8.48 -12.32 1.80
CA ASP A 125 -8.91 -10.94 2.09
C ASP A 125 -8.94 -10.01 0.86
N ASN A 126 -8.35 -10.42 -0.27
CA ASN A 126 -8.39 -9.64 -1.51
C ASN A 126 -9.70 -9.82 -2.29
N LEU A 127 -10.58 -10.75 -1.91
CA LEU A 127 -11.88 -10.97 -2.52
C LEU A 127 -13.00 -10.54 -1.55
N VAL A 128 -13.90 -9.68 -2.02
CA VAL A 128 -15.02 -9.15 -1.21
C VAL A 128 -16.34 -9.46 -1.89
N MET A 129 -17.22 -10.22 -1.21
CA MET A 129 -18.56 -10.57 -1.68
C MET A 129 -19.58 -9.49 -1.27
N PHE A 130 -20.38 -8.99 -2.22
CA PHE A 130 -21.32 -7.88 -1.95
C PHE A 130 -22.78 -8.30 -1.89
N SER A 131 -23.24 -9.23 -2.76
CA SER A 131 -24.63 -9.67 -2.69
C SER A 131 -24.92 -10.98 -3.42
N ARG A 132 -25.98 -11.66 -2.96
CA ARG A 132 -26.78 -12.63 -3.72
C ARG A 132 -28.16 -12.01 -3.95
N LYS A 133 -28.34 -11.19 -4.98
CA LYS A 133 -29.66 -10.64 -5.35
C LYS A 133 -30.21 -11.43 -6.54
N GLU A 134 -31.42 -11.95 -6.40
CA GLU A 134 -32.12 -12.69 -7.47
C GLU A 134 -31.34 -13.89 -8.03
N GLY A 135 -30.47 -14.52 -7.22
CA GLY A 135 -29.62 -15.64 -7.65
C GLY A 135 -28.35 -15.24 -8.40
N GLN A 136 -28.13 -13.94 -8.67
CA GLN A 136 -26.88 -13.43 -9.21
C GLN A 136 -25.89 -13.12 -8.10
N ARG A 137 -24.61 -13.36 -8.37
CA ARG A 137 -23.52 -13.20 -7.40
C ARG A 137 -22.63 -12.04 -7.83
N SER A 138 -22.43 -11.07 -6.94
CA SER A 138 -21.51 -9.96 -7.18
C SER A 138 -20.40 -9.89 -6.15
N PHE A 139 -19.19 -9.64 -6.64
CA PHE A 139 -17.98 -9.59 -5.84
C PHE A 139 -16.94 -8.66 -6.47
N GLN A 140 -15.93 -8.30 -5.68
CA GLN A 140 -14.77 -7.57 -6.17
C GLN A 140 -13.48 -8.30 -5.79
N VAL A 141 -12.47 -8.17 -6.64
CA VAL A 141 -11.14 -8.71 -6.41
C VAL A 141 -10.11 -7.58 -6.53
N HIS A 142 -9.29 -7.42 -5.49
CA HIS A 142 -8.12 -6.53 -5.48
C HIS A 142 -6.93 -7.23 -6.11
N VAL A 143 -6.72 -6.99 -7.41
CA VAL A 143 -5.67 -7.62 -8.20
C VAL A 143 -4.36 -6.84 -8.05
N HIS A 144 -3.40 -7.45 -7.37
CA HIS A 144 -2.07 -6.88 -7.18
C HIS A 144 -1.18 -7.25 -8.38
N ILE A 145 -0.59 -6.24 -9.02
CA ILE A 145 0.22 -6.44 -10.23
C ILE A 145 1.65 -6.84 -9.85
N GLU A 146 2.20 -7.78 -10.60
CA GLU A 146 3.62 -8.13 -10.51
C GLU A 146 4.45 -7.10 -11.27
N ILE A 147 5.31 -6.40 -10.53
CA ILE A 147 6.15 -5.33 -11.07
C ILE A 147 7.57 -5.87 -11.22
N PRO A 148 8.18 -5.76 -12.41
CA PRO A 148 9.61 -6.07 -12.58
C PRO A 148 10.48 -5.19 -11.68
N ASP A 149 11.53 -5.78 -11.10
CA ASP A 149 12.43 -5.10 -10.17
C ASP A 149 12.90 -3.74 -10.73
N GLY A 150 12.61 -2.66 -10.01
CA GLY A 150 13.10 -1.32 -10.36
C GLY A 150 12.33 -0.59 -11.47
N THR A 151 11.06 -0.94 -11.69
CA THR A 151 10.15 -0.20 -12.59
C THR A 151 10.03 1.26 -12.14
N ASN A 152 10.14 2.19 -13.10
CA ASN A 152 10.00 3.61 -12.84
C ASN A 152 8.56 4.05 -13.13
N VAL A 153 7.98 4.84 -12.26
CA VAL A 153 6.75 5.57 -12.55
C VAL A 153 7.14 7.01 -12.88
N SER A 154 6.66 7.50 -14.01
CA SER A 154 6.83 8.89 -14.41
C SER A 154 5.51 9.57 -14.71
N ALA A 155 5.43 10.85 -14.36
CA ALA A 155 4.28 11.68 -14.62
C ALA A 155 4.73 13.01 -15.23
N ARG A 156 3.97 13.47 -16.21
CA ARG A 156 4.09 14.81 -16.77
C ARG A 156 3.12 15.72 -16.04
N LEU A 157 3.65 16.69 -15.30
CA LEU A 157 2.86 17.69 -14.62
C LEU A 157 2.86 18.95 -15.48
N SER A 158 1.74 19.20 -16.15
CA SER A 158 1.48 20.49 -16.78
C SER A 158 1.06 21.47 -15.69
N SER A 159 1.89 22.50 -15.47
CA SER A 159 1.59 23.56 -14.49
C SER A 159 0.40 24.38 -14.98
N GLY A 160 -0.80 24.04 -14.51
CA GLY A 160 -2.05 24.72 -14.82
C GLY A 160 -2.73 25.25 -13.56
N ALA A 161 -2.50 26.54 -13.29
CA ALA A 161 -3.22 27.40 -12.33
C ALA A 161 -2.99 27.16 -10.82
N GLY A 162 -1.97 27.82 -10.26
CA GLY A 162 -2.01 28.24 -8.85
C GLY A 162 -0.69 28.26 -8.08
N THR A 163 0.31 29.04 -8.49
CA THR A 163 1.34 29.51 -7.55
C THR A 163 1.54 31.03 -7.66
N PRO A 164 1.77 31.74 -6.53
CA PRO A 164 1.82 33.18 -6.50
C PRO A 164 3.09 33.70 -7.16
N ASN A 165 2.90 34.74 -7.96
CA ASN A 165 3.90 35.42 -8.77
C ASN A 165 5.00 36.05 -7.89
N TYR A 166 6.15 35.36 -7.71
CA TYR A 166 7.37 36.03 -7.25
C TYR A 166 8.18 36.43 -8.48
N LYS A 167 7.97 37.68 -8.92
CA LYS A 167 8.77 38.29 -9.97
C LYS A 167 10.24 38.32 -9.54
N GLN A 168 11.11 37.66 -10.31
CA GLN A 168 12.45 38.19 -10.53
C GLN A 168 12.88 37.91 -11.97
N ALA A 169 13.20 39.01 -12.65
CA ALA A 169 13.52 39.09 -14.05
C ALA A 169 14.87 38.45 -14.34
N HIS A 170 14.95 37.69 -15.43
CA HIS A 170 16.09 37.74 -16.35
C HIS A 170 15.63 37.28 -17.73
N ASP A 171 15.81 38.18 -18.71
CA ASP A 171 15.61 37.94 -20.13
C ASP A 171 16.58 36.87 -20.65
N HIS A 172 16.07 35.83 -21.32
CA HIS A 172 16.65 35.29 -22.55
C HIS A 172 15.68 34.30 -23.23
N ASP A 173 15.56 34.44 -24.54
CA ASP A 173 14.83 33.59 -25.49
C ASP A 173 14.97 32.08 -25.24
N GLY A 174 13.85 31.37 -25.22
CA GLY A 174 13.79 29.92 -25.25
C GLY A 174 12.39 29.40 -24.92
N ASP A 175 11.69 28.95 -25.96
CA ASP A 175 10.44 28.18 -25.89
C ASP A 175 10.57 27.01 -24.89
N ALA A 176 10.04 27.20 -23.69
CA ALA A 176 9.96 26.18 -22.66
C ALA A 176 8.63 26.34 -21.93
N SER A 177 7.61 25.61 -22.35
CA SER A 177 6.58 25.20 -21.42
C SER A 177 7.30 24.48 -20.28
N ASP A 178 7.27 25.05 -19.08
CA ASP A 178 7.91 24.52 -17.87
C ASP A 178 7.16 23.24 -17.44
N GLU A 179 7.38 22.16 -18.18
CA GLU A 179 6.75 20.87 -17.98
C GLU A 179 7.55 20.11 -16.93
N LEU A 180 6.98 19.99 -15.73
CA LEU A 180 7.62 19.32 -14.62
C LEU A 180 7.47 17.80 -14.80
N PHE A 181 8.58 17.11 -15.04
CA PHE A 181 8.62 15.65 -15.07
C PHE A 181 8.95 15.11 -13.67
N TYR A 182 8.03 14.34 -13.10
CA TYR A 182 8.25 13.63 -11.84
C TYR A 182 8.57 12.16 -12.15
N LYS A 183 9.66 11.63 -11.60
CA LYS A 183 10.07 10.23 -11.79
C LYS A 183 10.52 9.62 -10.47
N PHE A 184 10.00 8.43 -10.16
CA PHE A 184 10.31 7.69 -8.94
C PHE A 184 10.24 6.18 -9.21
N ARG A 185 10.80 5.38 -8.31
CA ARG A 185 10.77 3.92 -8.40
C ARG A 185 9.72 3.36 -7.45
N VAL A 186 9.06 2.31 -7.91
CA VAL A 186 8.10 1.56 -7.10
C VAL A 186 8.31 0.06 -7.32
N ASP A 187 8.14 -0.70 -6.26
CA ASP A 187 8.09 -2.16 -6.29
C ASP A 187 6.64 -2.66 -6.07
N HIS A 188 5.75 -1.79 -5.62
CA HIS A 188 4.32 -2.08 -5.41
C HIS A 188 3.43 -0.93 -5.93
N LEU A 189 2.38 -1.27 -6.67
CA LEU A 189 1.35 -0.35 -7.16
C LEU A 189 0.00 -0.63 -6.48
N PRO A 190 -0.85 0.40 -6.30
CA PRO A 190 -2.23 0.20 -5.90
C PRO A 190 -2.92 -0.86 -6.78
N PRO A 191 -3.73 -1.76 -6.19
CA PRO A 191 -4.29 -2.88 -6.92
C PRO A 191 -5.28 -2.41 -7.98
N ILE A 192 -5.45 -3.21 -9.03
CA ILE A 192 -6.57 -3.09 -9.95
C ILE A 192 -7.80 -3.70 -9.28
N LEU A 193 -8.87 -2.92 -9.18
CA LEU A 193 -10.16 -3.39 -8.68
C LEU A 193 -10.96 -3.98 -9.84
N LEU A 194 -11.12 -5.31 -9.83
CA LEU A 194 -12.00 -6.03 -10.76
C LEU A 194 -13.33 -6.28 -10.05
N SER A 195 -14.41 -5.68 -10.53
CA SER A 195 -15.77 -5.97 -10.03
C SER A 195 -16.47 -6.91 -10.98
N CYS A 196 -17.06 -7.99 -10.46
CA CYS A 196 -17.72 -9.03 -11.25
C CYS A 196 -19.16 -9.24 -10.80
N LEU A 197 -20.03 -9.54 -11.76
CA LEU A 197 -21.38 -10.05 -11.53
C LEU A 197 -21.60 -11.26 -12.43
N LEU A 198 -21.95 -12.39 -11.81
CA LEU A 198 -22.17 -13.65 -12.52
C LEU A 198 -23.64 -13.74 -12.96
N PRO A 199 -23.93 -13.80 -14.27
CA PRO A 199 -25.27 -14.11 -14.75
C PRO A 199 -25.60 -15.59 -14.55
N LEU A 200 -26.90 -15.94 -14.54
CA LEU A 200 -27.36 -17.33 -14.41
C LEU A 200 -26.88 -18.24 -15.56
N SER A 201 -26.53 -17.65 -16.69
CA SER A 201 -26.03 -18.35 -17.88
C SER A 201 -24.52 -18.58 -17.87
N TYR A 202 -23.79 -17.99 -16.92
CA TYR A 202 -22.36 -18.21 -16.75
C TYR A 202 -22.13 -19.53 -16.00
N PRO A 203 -21.15 -20.37 -16.39
CA PRO A 203 -20.20 -20.19 -17.50
C PRO A 203 -20.65 -20.79 -18.83
N SER A 204 -21.84 -21.37 -18.92
CA SER A 204 -22.27 -22.09 -20.14
C SER A 204 -22.41 -21.23 -21.41
N HIS A 205 -22.92 -20.00 -21.32
CA HIS A 205 -23.30 -19.21 -22.51
C HIS A 205 -22.72 -17.79 -22.55
N GLN A 206 -22.72 -17.08 -21.41
CA GLN A 206 -22.29 -15.69 -21.36
C GLN A 206 -21.18 -15.50 -20.33
N PRO A 207 -20.25 -14.56 -20.55
CA PRO A 207 -19.22 -14.22 -19.58
C PRO A 207 -19.82 -13.51 -18.36
N PRO A 208 -19.05 -13.39 -17.27
CA PRO A 208 -19.35 -12.47 -16.19
C PRO A 208 -19.44 -11.03 -16.71
N PHE A 209 -20.39 -10.25 -16.17
CA PHE A 209 -20.32 -8.80 -16.32
C PHE A 209 -19.21 -8.28 -15.43
N PHE A 210 -18.41 -7.34 -15.93
CA PHE A 210 -17.31 -6.80 -15.13
C PHE A 210 -17.03 -5.32 -15.37
N THR A 211 -16.37 -4.71 -14.40
CA THR A 211 -15.75 -3.39 -14.51
C THR A 211 -14.33 -3.43 -13.94
N ILE A 212 -13.45 -2.60 -14.49
CA ILE A 212 -12.06 -2.45 -14.04
C ILE A 212 -11.86 -1.01 -13.58
N SER A 213 -11.25 -0.83 -12.41
CA SER A 213 -10.86 0.48 -11.88
C SER A 213 -9.45 0.44 -11.29
N THR A 214 -8.69 1.52 -11.49
CA THR A 214 -7.38 1.71 -10.86
C THR A 214 -7.01 3.20 -10.83
N GLU A 215 -6.07 3.56 -9.97
CA GLU A 215 -5.59 4.94 -9.80
C GLU A 215 -4.47 5.33 -10.77
N TRP A 216 -3.75 4.36 -11.36
CA TRP A 216 -2.53 4.60 -12.12
C TRP A 216 -2.65 4.32 -13.62
N LEU A 217 -3.86 3.97 -14.11
CA LEU A 217 -4.17 3.85 -15.53
C LEU A 217 -5.27 4.83 -15.94
N ASP A 218 -5.24 5.20 -17.22
CA ASP A 218 -6.29 5.99 -17.84
C ASP A 218 -7.34 5.10 -18.51
N ARG A 219 -8.33 5.74 -19.13
CA ARG A 219 -9.49 5.04 -19.68
C ARG A 219 -9.12 4.17 -20.85
N VAL A 220 -8.16 4.62 -21.67
CA VAL A 220 -7.75 3.91 -22.89
C VAL A 220 -7.03 2.63 -22.48
N MET A 221 -6.09 2.74 -21.54
CA MET A 221 -5.35 1.60 -21.01
C MET A 221 -6.27 0.62 -20.29
N ILE A 222 -7.21 1.09 -19.47
CA ILE A 222 -8.19 0.20 -18.82
C ILE A 222 -9.08 -0.49 -19.87
N SER A 223 -9.47 0.20 -20.95
CA SER A 223 -10.26 -0.42 -22.03
C SER A 223 -9.47 -1.54 -22.73
N SER A 224 -8.17 -1.37 -22.93
CA SER A 224 -7.30 -2.45 -23.41
C SER A 224 -7.26 -3.64 -22.44
N LEU A 225 -7.22 -3.41 -21.13
CA LEU A 225 -7.33 -4.51 -20.16
C LEU A 225 -8.69 -5.21 -20.23
N CYS A 226 -9.79 -4.48 -20.47
CA CYS A 226 -11.10 -5.09 -20.69
C CYS A 226 -11.11 -5.99 -21.93
N GLU A 227 -10.55 -5.53 -23.04
CA GLU A 227 -10.40 -6.33 -24.27
C GLU A 227 -9.58 -7.60 -24.03
N MET A 228 -8.50 -7.52 -23.24
CA MET A 228 -7.72 -8.68 -22.82
C MET A 228 -8.56 -9.71 -22.06
N LEU A 229 -9.49 -9.27 -21.19
CA LEU A 229 -10.39 -10.18 -20.49
C LEU A 229 -11.42 -10.82 -21.42
N ASP A 230 -11.93 -10.06 -22.39
CA ASP A 230 -12.85 -10.57 -23.42
C ASP A 230 -12.18 -11.66 -24.26
N MET A 231 -10.95 -11.42 -24.73
CA MET A 231 -10.16 -12.41 -25.46
C MET A 231 -9.97 -13.70 -24.63
N THR A 232 -9.71 -13.55 -23.32
CA THR A 232 -9.54 -14.69 -22.42
C THR A 232 -10.83 -15.53 -22.33
N TRP A 233 -11.99 -14.89 -22.35
CA TRP A 233 -13.28 -15.58 -22.40
C TRP A 233 -13.52 -16.27 -23.75
N GLU A 234 -13.23 -15.59 -24.86
CA GLU A 234 -13.41 -16.15 -26.21
C GLU A 234 -12.58 -17.42 -26.43
N GLU A 235 -11.39 -17.50 -25.83
CA GLU A 235 -10.53 -18.68 -25.89
C GLU A 235 -11.07 -19.89 -25.10
N GLN A 236 -11.92 -19.67 -24.09
CA GLN A 236 -12.33 -20.68 -23.10
C GLN A 236 -13.84 -20.69 -22.84
N GLN A 237 -14.66 -20.47 -23.87
CA GLN A 237 -16.12 -20.45 -23.75
C GLN A 237 -16.65 -21.75 -23.14
N GLY A 238 -17.61 -21.61 -22.21
CA GLY A 238 -18.19 -22.75 -21.48
C GLY A 238 -17.45 -23.11 -20.18
N MET A 239 -16.33 -22.44 -19.86
CA MET A 239 -15.51 -22.68 -18.67
C MET A 239 -15.51 -21.50 -17.70
N GLU A 240 -15.15 -21.79 -16.45
CA GLU A 240 -14.84 -20.82 -15.40
C GLU A 240 -13.62 -19.99 -15.81
N VAL A 241 -13.64 -18.66 -15.64
CA VAL A 241 -12.62 -17.74 -16.20
C VAL A 241 -12.12 -16.70 -15.22
N ILE A 242 -12.74 -16.53 -14.06
CA ILE A 242 -12.41 -15.43 -13.14
C ILE A 242 -10.97 -15.58 -12.63
N TYR A 243 -10.55 -16.79 -12.28
CA TYR A 243 -9.17 -17.05 -11.86
C TYR A 243 -8.18 -16.65 -12.97
N GLN A 244 -8.49 -17.00 -14.23
CA GLN A 244 -7.64 -16.66 -15.36
C GLN A 244 -7.61 -15.15 -15.62
N TRP A 245 -8.74 -14.46 -15.49
CA TRP A 245 -8.79 -13.01 -15.58
C TRP A 245 -7.89 -12.35 -14.53
N VAL A 246 -7.99 -12.77 -13.27
CA VAL A 246 -7.14 -12.25 -12.19
C VAL A 246 -5.67 -12.52 -12.48
N GLN A 247 -5.33 -13.74 -12.90
CA GLN A 247 -3.95 -14.11 -13.23
C GLN A 247 -3.41 -13.27 -14.40
N ARG A 248 -4.18 -13.09 -15.48
CA ARG A 248 -3.79 -12.28 -16.65
C ARG A 248 -3.58 -10.82 -16.27
N LEU A 249 -4.47 -10.26 -15.45
CA LEU A 249 -4.28 -8.92 -14.92
C LEU A 249 -3.00 -8.85 -14.09
N GLN A 250 -2.77 -9.78 -13.16
CA GLN A 250 -1.59 -9.81 -12.30
C GLN A 250 -0.27 -9.89 -13.07
N SER A 251 -0.13 -10.84 -14.00
CA SER A 251 1.16 -11.16 -14.64
C SER A 251 1.41 -10.48 -15.98
N SER A 252 0.36 -9.95 -16.62
CA SER A 252 0.44 -9.51 -18.02
C SER A 252 -0.08 -8.11 -18.28
N SER A 253 -0.66 -7.41 -17.30
CA SER A 253 -1.15 -6.04 -17.52
C SER A 253 -0.05 -5.11 -18.04
N LEU A 254 1.14 -5.13 -17.43
CA LEU A 254 2.21 -4.20 -17.82
C LEU A 254 2.71 -4.48 -19.25
N SER A 255 3.02 -5.74 -19.55
CA SER A 255 3.50 -6.13 -20.88
C SER A 255 2.44 -5.96 -21.97
N TYR A 256 1.16 -6.23 -21.66
CA TYR A 256 0.05 -6.05 -22.59
C TYR A 256 -0.19 -4.57 -22.92
N LEU A 257 -0.05 -3.69 -21.93
CA LEU A 257 -0.14 -2.23 -22.13
C LEU A 257 1.11 -1.64 -22.79
N GLY A 258 2.14 -2.45 -23.05
CA GLY A 258 3.40 -1.99 -23.64
C GLY A 258 4.31 -1.26 -22.66
N PHE A 259 4.07 -1.39 -21.35
CA PHE A 259 5.01 -0.92 -20.34
C PHE A 259 6.21 -1.86 -20.30
N GLY A 260 7.39 -1.31 -20.60
CA GLY A 260 8.67 -1.93 -20.27
C GLY A 260 9.03 -1.61 -18.82
N ASP A 261 10.14 -0.90 -18.65
CA ASP A 261 10.66 -0.51 -17.32
C ASP A 261 10.08 0.83 -16.80
N GLU A 262 9.11 1.41 -17.51
CA GLU A 262 8.54 2.72 -17.19
C GLU A 262 7.02 2.77 -17.40
N ILE A 263 6.30 3.17 -16.36
CA ILE A 263 4.86 3.45 -16.38
C ILE A 263 4.67 4.95 -16.47
N VAL A 264 3.99 5.39 -17.53
CA VAL A 264 3.72 6.81 -17.78
C VAL A 264 2.30 7.14 -17.33
N LEU A 265 2.19 7.98 -16.31
CA LEU A 265 0.93 8.57 -15.86
C LEU A 265 0.55 9.74 -16.78
N SER A 266 0.18 9.45 -18.03
CA SER A 266 -0.37 10.45 -18.94
C SER A 266 -1.89 10.42 -18.88
N LYS A 267 -2.52 11.58 -18.65
CA LYS A 267 -3.92 11.76 -19.04
C LYS A 267 -3.92 12.00 -20.54
N HIS A 268 -4.23 11.00 -21.34
CA HIS A 268 -4.57 11.27 -22.74
C HIS A 268 -5.75 12.27 -22.74
N ASP A 269 -5.59 13.38 -23.46
CA ASP A 269 -6.54 14.51 -23.44
C ASP A 269 -7.97 14.00 -23.59
N GLN A 270 -8.83 14.42 -22.66
CA GLN A 270 -10.28 14.14 -22.65
C GLN A 270 -11.03 14.83 -23.79
N THR A 271 -10.36 15.14 -24.91
CA THR A 271 -10.96 15.81 -26.08
C THR A 271 -11.80 14.87 -26.97
N TYR A 272 -11.92 13.58 -26.62
CA TYR A 272 -12.74 12.61 -27.37
C TYR A 272 -13.52 11.65 -26.46
N ALA A 273 -14.54 12.12 -25.76
CA ALA A 273 -15.57 11.21 -25.21
C ALA A 273 -16.91 11.93 -24.97
N GLU A 274 -17.43 12.63 -25.97
CA GLU A 274 -18.88 12.74 -26.08
C GLU A 274 -19.38 11.41 -26.67
N ASP A 275 -19.85 10.52 -25.79
CA ASP A 275 -20.67 9.33 -26.09
C ASP A 275 -19.97 8.19 -26.89
N GLY A 276 -19.20 7.31 -26.22
CA GLY A 276 -18.75 6.07 -26.89
C GLY A 276 -17.65 5.20 -26.27
N GLY A 277 -16.98 5.62 -25.19
CA GLY A 277 -15.90 4.80 -24.60
C GLY A 277 -16.40 3.54 -23.88
N ASP A 278 -15.57 2.48 -23.80
CA ASP A 278 -15.87 1.22 -23.07
C ASP A 278 -16.38 1.52 -21.64
N LYS A 279 -17.65 1.21 -21.38
CA LYS A 279 -18.35 1.55 -20.14
C LYS A 279 -17.84 0.74 -18.93
N ARG A 280 -17.05 -0.31 -19.16
CA ARG A 280 -16.42 -1.14 -18.12
C ARG A 280 -15.16 -0.49 -17.55
N ALA A 281 -14.56 0.46 -18.27
CA ALA A 281 -13.35 1.15 -17.86
C ALA A 281 -13.67 2.35 -16.96
N LEU A 282 -13.37 2.21 -15.66
CA LEU A 282 -13.67 3.22 -14.64
C LEU A 282 -12.39 3.94 -14.20
N THR A 283 -12.19 5.17 -14.68
CA THR A 283 -11.00 5.97 -14.35
C THR A 283 -11.14 6.76 -13.07
N HIS A 284 -10.01 6.89 -12.36
CA HIS A 284 -9.88 7.91 -11.33
C HIS A 284 -9.45 9.24 -11.97
N ASN A 285 -10.35 10.23 -12.01
CA ASN A 285 -10.05 11.55 -12.58
C ASN A 285 -9.14 12.42 -11.68
N ALA A 286 -8.51 11.85 -10.64
CA ALA A 286 -7.63 12.60 -9.77
C ALA A 286 -6.46 13.21 -10.55
N PRO A 287 -6.07 14.44 -10.20
CA PRO A 287 -4.89 15.07 -10.80
C PRO A 287 -3.61 14.35 -10.30
N PRO A 288 -2.52 14.36 -11.09
CA PRO A 288 -1.33 13.59 -10.75
C PRO A 288 -0.66 13.99 -9.42
N ASP A 289 -0.82 15.24 -8.96
CA ASP A 289 -0.40 15.72 -7.63
C ASP A 289 -1.09 14.99 -6.47
N VAL A 290 -2.24 14.36 -6.72
CA VAL A 290 -2.93 13.48 -5.77
C VAL A 290 -2.57 12.02 -6.00
N THR A 291 -2.52 11.56 -7.26
CA THR A 291 -2.24 10.16 -7.61
C THR A 291 -0.82 9.74 -7.22
N ILE A 292 0.18 10.58 -7.47
CA ILE A 292 1.59 10.26 -7.22
C ILE A 292 1.85 10.01 -5.72
N PRO A 293 1.46 10.90 -4.78
CA PRO A 293 1.61 10.62 -3.35
C PRO A 293 0.89 9.37 -2.88
N ARG A 294 -0.26 9.01 -3.48
CA ARG A 294 -0.97 7.77 -3.14
C ARG A 294 -0.18 6.54 -3.56
N ILE A 295 0.38 6.54 -4.77
CA ILE A 295 1.22 5.44 -5.24
C ILE A 295 2.47 5.29 -4.34
N ILE A 296 3.15 6.39 -4.03
CA ILE A 296 4.34 6.37 -3.14
C ILE A 296 3.98 5.81 -1.77
N ARG A 297 2.89 6.32 -1.18
CA ARG A 297 2.44 5.87 0.13
C ARG A 297 2.09 4.38 0.12
N TYR A 298 1.36 3.92 -0.90
CA TYR A 298 1.02 2.52 -1.04
C TYR A 298 2.27 1.64 -1.14
N ASN A 299 3.27 2.07 -1.92
CA ASN A 299 4.55 1.39 -2.04
C ASN A 299 5.28 1.28 -0.69
N ASP A 300 5.35 2.38 0.05
CA ASP A 300 5.98 2.44 1.37
C ASP A 300 5.25 1.57 2.40
N ASP A 301 3.91 1.61 2.39
CA ASP A 301 3.06 0.80 3.27
C ASP A 301 3.28 -0.70 2.99
N LYS A 302 3.40 -1.11 1.72
CA LYS A 302 3.68 -2.51 1.35
C LYS A 302 5.09 -2.95 1.73
N HIS A 303 6.10 -2.10 1.57
CA HIS A 303 7.44 -2.39 2.10
C HIS A 303 7.44 -2.50 3.62
N HIS A 304 6.66 -1.68 4.31
CA HIS A 304 6.54 -1.75 5.76
C HIS A 304 5.87 -3.04 6.20
N GLU A 305 4.77 -3.44 5.56
CA GLU A 305 4.09 -4.71 5.80
C GLU A 305 5.04 -5.89 5.59
N ALA A 306 5.75 -5.94 4.45
CA ALA A 306 6.74 -6.97 4.16
C ALA A 306 7.87 -6.99 5.21
N PHE A 307 8.32 -5.81 5.67
CA PHE A 307 9.29 -5.72 6.75
C PHE A 307 8.76 -6.34 8.05
N LEU A 308 7.53 -6.03 8.47
CA LEU A 308 6.97 -6.52 9.73
C LEU A 308 6.93 -8.06 9.81
N TYR A 309 6.57 -8.72 8.71
CA TYR A 309 6.44 -10.19 8.68
C TYR A 309 7.75 -10.94 8.34
N ALA A 310 8.74 -10.26 7.77
CA ALA A 310 10.03 -10.87 7.47
C ALA A 310 10.88 -11.11 8.75
N ILE A 311 11.75 -12.11 8.71
CA ILE A 311 12.75 -12.35 9.76
C ILE A 311 13.97 -11.46 9.52
N HIS A 312 14.33 -10.68 10.53
CA HIS A 312 15.46 -9.74 10.50
C HIS A 312 16.50 -10.09 11.55
N TYR A 313 17.72 -9.63 11.31
CA TYR A 313 18.87 -9.84 12.18
C TYR A 313 19.21 -8.57 12.95
N CYS A 314 19.29 -8.66 14.28
CA CYS A 314 19.68 -7.53 15.11
C CYS A 314 21.19 -7.49 15.30
N MET A 315 21.83 -6.38 14.91
CA MET A 315 23.29 -6.21 15.02
C MET A 315 23.80 -5.97 16.44
N ILE A 316 22.93 -5.73 17.43
CA ILE A 316 23.32 -5.51 18.83
C ILE A 316 23.41 -6.85 19.59
N CYS A 317 22.37 -7.68 19.50
CA CYS A 317 22.32 -8.97 20.19
C CYS A 317 22.62 -10.16 19.28
N PHE A 318 22.89 -9.93 17.99
CA PHE A 318 23.23 -10.96 17.00
C PHE A 318 22.18 -12.09 16.92
N SER A 319 20.90 -11.72 17.02
CA SER A 319 19.77 -12.67 17.05
C SER A 319 18.73 -12.31 15.99
N GLU A 320 17.95 -13.31 15.56
CA GLU A 320 16.92 -13.19 14.54
C GLU A 320 15.52 -13.10 15.16
N PHE A 321 14.72 -12.14 14.72
CA PHE A 321 13.31 -11.97 15.16
C PHE A 321 12.45 -11.51 13.97
N PRO A 322 11.12 -11.71 14.00
CA PRO A 322 10.24 -11.08 13.01
C PRO A 322 10.30 -9.56 13.12
N GLY A 323 10.06 -8.85 12.02
CA GLY A 323 10.18 -7.39 11.96
C GLY A 323 9.23 -6.63 12.86
N VAL A 324 8.12 -7.23 13.27
CA VAL A 324 7.24 -6.70 14.33
C VAL A 324 7.98 -6.46 15.66
N ASP A 325 9.04 -7.23 15.94
CA ASP A 325 9.88 -7.09 17.13
C ASP A 325 11.02 -6.07 16.92
N PHE A 326 11.03 -5.34 15.81
CA PHE A 326 12.07 -4.36 15.45
C PHE A 326 11.56 -2.92 15.45
N ILE A 327 12.49 -2.01 15.73
CA ILE A 327 12.30 -0.56 15.61
C ILE A 327 13.10 -0.10 14.41
N LYS A 328 12.42 0.37 13.37
CA LYS A 328 13.04 1.04 12.22
C LYS A 328 13.15 2.54 12.49
N LEU A 329 14.36 3.08 12.36
CA LEU A 329 14.65 4.50 12.51
C LEU A 329 14.49 5.23 11.15
N PRO A 330 14.38 6.57 11.13
CA PRO A 330 14.31 7.35 9.88
C PRO A 330 15.53 7.17 8.97
N CYS A 331 16.68 6.78 9.53
CA CYS A 331 17.88 6.42 8.76
C CYS A 331 17.81 5.02 8.13
N HIS A 332 16.64 4.37 8.14
CA HIS A 332 16.37 3.01 7.68
C HIS A 332 17.11 1.87 8.43
N HIS A 333 17.98 2.17 9.40
CA HIS A 333 18.51 1.17 10.31
C HIS A 333 17.43 0.65 11.25
N PHE A 334 17.54 -0.63 11.62
CA PHE A 334 16.59 -1.26 12.52
C PHE A 334 17.28 -2.16 13.55
N PHE A 335 16.72 -2.18 14.75
CA PHE A 335 17.22 -2.96 15.88
C PHE A 335 16.06 -3.60 16.63
N CYS A 336 16.27 -4.76 17.26
CA CYS A 336 15.18 -5.38 18.01
C CYS A 336 14.77 -4.46 19.18
N GLN A 337 13.48 -4.46 19.48
CA GLN A 337 12.87 -3.58 20.47
C GLN A 337 13.56 -3.69 21.84
N LYS A 338 13.97 -4.90 22.24
CA LYS A 338 14.67 -5.14 23.51
C LYS A 338 16.02 -4.44 23.58
N CYS A 339 16.82 -4.52 22.51
CA CYS A 339 18.10 -3.84 22.44
C CYS A 339 17.93 -2.33 22.41
N MET A 340 17.00 -1.83 21.59
CA MET A 340 16.73 -0.41 21.51
C MET A 340 16.22 0.16 22.84
N GLN A 341 15.33 -0.56 23.53
CA GLN A 341 14.85 -0.19 24.85
C GLN A 341 15.98 -0.14 25.88
N THR A 342 16.84 -1.16 25.92
CA THR A 342 17.99 -1.19 26.83
C THR A 342 18.94 -0.03 26.57
N TYR A 343 19.24 0.23 25.30
CA TYR A 343 20.06 1.35 24.84
C TYR A 343 19.48 2.70 25.29
N CYS A 344 18.19 2.95 25.05
CA CYS A 344 17.54 4.19 25.45
C CYS A 344 17.54 4.37 26.97
N LYS A 345 17.15 3.33 27.73
CA LYS A 345 17.12 3.36 29.19
C LYS A 345 18.48 3.65 29.81
N MET A 346 19.54 3.07 29.24
CA MET A 346 20.92 3.32 29.67
C MET A 346 21.28 4.80 29.55
N HIS A 347 21.04 5.43 28.39
CA HIS A 347 21.32 6.85 28.19
C HIS A 347 20.51 7.79 29.11
N VAL A 348 19.25 7.46 29.39
CA VAL A 348 18.41 8.21 30.34
C VAL A 348 18.92 8.06 31.78
N LYS A 349 19.36 6.86 32.15
CA LYS A 349 19.94 6.58 33.47
C LYS A 349 21.26 7.33 33.67
N GLU A 350 22.13 7.30 32.66
CA GLU A 350 23.45 7.94 32.67
C GLU A 350 23.42 9.46 32.48
N GLY A 351 22.27 10.01 32.07
CA GLY A 351 22.13 11.44 31.80
C GLY A 351 22.72 11.87 30.46
N THR A 352 23.09 10.93 29.59
CA THR A 352 23.74 11.18 28.30
C THR A 352 22.73 11.29 27.15
N VAL A 353 21.59 11.93 27.39
CA VAL A 353 20.42 11.93 26.48
C VAL A 353 20.67 12.63 25.14
N VAL A 354 21.63 13.56 25.07
CA VAL A 354 22.06 14.21 23.82
C VAL A 354 22.79 13.23 22.89
N LYS A 355 23.26 12.10 23.42
CA LYS A 355 23.91 11.02 22.67
C LYS A 355 22.96 9.91 22.24
N LEU A 356 21.64 10.11 22.37
CA LEU A 356 20.63 9.18 21.85
C LEU A 356 20.55 9.27 20.32
N LEU A 357 21.51 8.60 19.69
CA LEU A 357 21.65 8.50 18.24
C LEU A 357 21.34 7.07 17.79
N CYS A 358 21.33 6.85 16.48
CA CYS A 358 21.31 5.53 15.91
C CYS A 358 22.46 4.67 16.51
N PRO A 359 22.18 3.44 16.97
CA PRO A 359 23.22 2.54 17.46
C PRO A 359 24.26 2.12 16.41
N ASP A 360 23.99 2.34 15.12
CA ASP A 360 25.00 2.12 14.07
C ASP A 360 26.12 3.15 14.17
N THR A 361 27.37 2.69 14.25
CA THR A 361 28.54 3.54 14.53
C THR A 361 28.88 4.53 13.41
N LYS A 362 28.35 4.32 12.20
CA LYS A 362 28.52 5.22 11.06
C LYS A 362 27.33 6.16 10.90
N CYS A 363 26.34 6.09 11.79
CA CYS A 363 25.11 6.85 11.70
C CYS A 363 24.97 7.84 12.86
N GLY A 364 24.79 9.13 12.54
CA GLY A 364 24.59 10.20 13.52
C GLY A 364 23.14 10.64 13.69
N VAL A 365 22.16 9.89 13.15
CA VAL A 365 20.75 10.29 13.19
C VAL A 365 20.20 10.15 14.60
N VAL A 366 19.58 11.22 15.11
CA VAL A 366 18.95 11.26 16.44
C VAL A 366 17.76 10.32 16.49
N VAL A 367 17.58 9.64 17.63
CA VAL A 367 16.38 8.82 17.86
C VAL A 367 15.19 9.75 18.10
N PRO A 368 14.16 9.73 17.24
CA PRO A 368 13.02 10.64 17.36
C PRO A 368 12.22 10.49 18.66
N PRO A 369 11.63 11.58 19.21
CA PRO A 369 10.86 11.56 20.45
C PRO A 369 9.68 10.58 20.45
N ASN A 370 8.98 10.42 19.32
CA ASN A 370 7.89 9.45 19.18
C ASN A 370 8.36 8.00 19.34
N ILE A 371 9.57 7.68 18.87
CA ILE A 371 10.19 6.36 19.07
C ILE A 371 10.62 6.19 20.53
N LEU A 372 11.21 7.22 21.14
CA LEU A 372 11.60 7.19 22.56
C LEU A 372 10.39 6.98 23.48
N LYS A 373 9.27 7.66 23.21
CA LYS A 373 8.01 7.51 23.96
C LYS A 373 7.47 6.07 23.92
N ARG A 374 7.69 5.34 22.82
CA ARG A 374 7.29 3.93 22.70
C ARG A 374 8.23 2.97 23.43
N LEU A 375 9.49 3.34 23.61
CA LEU A 375 10.53 2.46 24.17
C LEU A 375 10.73 2.67 25.68
N LEU A 376 10.53 3.89 26.15
CA LEU A 376 10.65 4.30 27.54
C LEU A 376 9.29 4.27 28.22
N GLY A 377 9.25 3.90 29.50
CA GLY A 377 8.05 4.12 30.32
C GLY A 377 7.82 5.61 30.60
N GLU A 378 6.67 5.97 31.16
CA GLU A 378 6.29 7.37 31.43
C GLU A 378 7.36 8.13 32.24
N ASP A 379 7.80 7.56 33.37
CA ASP A 379 8.81 8.18 34.24
C ASP A 379 10.17 8.36 33.53
N GLU A 380 10.57 7.39 32.71
CA GLU A 380 11.83 7.42 31.98
C GLU A 380 11.78 8.46 30.86
N PHE A 381 10.63 8.61 30.20
CA PHE A 381 10.42 9.61 29.17
C PHE A 381 10.39 11.02 29.75
N GLU A 382 9.68 11.27 30.86
CA GLU A 382 9.70 12.59 31.52
C GLU A 382 11.10 12.97 32.02
N ARG A 383 11.86 11.97 32.52
CA ARG A 383 13.26 12.17 32.89
C ARG A 383 14.10 12.55 31.67
N TRP A 384 13.92 11.87 30.54
CA TRP A 384 14.59 12.21 29.28
C TRP A 384 14.30 13.65 28.85
N GLU A 385 13.02 14.07 28.87
CA GLU A 385 12.62 15.45 28.52
C GLU A 385 13.30 16.48 29.43
N THR A 386 13.34 16.21 30.74
CA THR A 386 13.94 17.10 31.73
C THR A 386 15.44 17.24 31.53
N LEU A 387 16.13 16.14 31.22
CA LEU A 387 17.56 16.14 30.93
C LEU A 387 17.87 16.87 29.62
N LEU A 388 17.09 16.63 28.56
CA LEU A 388 17.24 17.31 27.28
C LEU A 388 17.05 18.83 27.43
N PHE A 389 16.00 19.23 28.13
CA PHE A 389 15.74 20.65 28.39
C PHE A 389 16.86 21.31 29.18
N ARG A 390 17.41 20.63 30.20
CA ARG A 390 18.54 21.15 30.98
C ARG A 390 19.80 21.36 30.11
N GLU A 391 20.15 20.36 29.30
CA GLU A 391 21.32 20.43 28.41
C GLU A 391 21.18 21.54 27.36
N LEU A 392 19.99 21.67 26.76
CA LEU A 392 19.70 22.77 25.85
C LEU A 392 19.85 24.11 26.56
N LEU A 393 19.24 24.32 27.73
CA LEU A 393 19.40 25.58 28.47
C LEU A 393 20.87 25.91 28.79
N THR A 394 21.68 24.93 29.18
CA THR A 394 23.12 25.16 29.42
C THR A 394 23.88 25.54 28.15
N GLN A 395 23.49 25.02 27.00
CA GLN A 395 24.10 25.36 25.71
C GLN A 395 23.68 26.75 25.20
N TRP A 396 22.50 27.24 25.60
CA TRP A 396 22.02 28.59 25.25
C TRP A 396 22.52 29.69 26.20
N LEU A 397 22.98 29.33 27.40
CA LEU A 397 23.50 30.26 28.41
C LEU A 397 25.03 30.44 28.34
N MET A 398 25.72 29.61 27.55
CA MET A 398 27.12 29.78 27.15
C MET A 398 27.19 30.45 25.78
#